data_AF-A0A0C3DCK9-F1
#
_entry.id   AF-A0A0C3DCK9-F1
#
_cell.length_a   1.000
_cell.length_b   1.000
_cell.length_c   1.000
_cell.angle_alpha   90.00
_cell.angle_beta   90.00
_cell.angle_gamma   90.00
#
_symmetry.space_group_name_H-M   'P 1'
#
loop_
_entity.id
_entity.type
_entity.pdbx_description
1 polymer ?
#
loop_
_entity_poly.entity_id
_entity_poly.type
_entity_poly.pdbx_seq_one_letter_code
_entity_poly.pdbx_strand_id
1 'polypeptide(L)' 'PDEDIGMWIIQPDFNADGRWELEVIHLDCILHGAHLIPVYGHDRLPMDIQHADSLNIFQAYYVNKYIDHHAFEVTF' A
#
# COMPACT_ATOMS: atom_id res chain seq x y z
N PRO A 1 11.03 -8.80 -6.81
CA PRO A 1 9.67 -9.37 -6.73
C PRO A 1 9.77 -10.84 -6.33
N ASP A 2 8.74 -11.33 -5.65
CA ASP A 2 8.56 -12.77 -5.42
C ASP A 2 8.58 -13.52 -6.77
N GLU A 3 9.28 -14.64 -6.82
CA GLU A 3 9.53 -15.38 -8.07
C GLU A 3 8.28 -16.07 -8.62
N ASP A 4 7.30 -16.41 -7.76
CA ASP A 4 6.12 -17.18 -8.15
C ASP A 4 4.96 -16.27 -8.56
N ILE A 5 4.76 -15.15 -7.86
CA ILE A 5 3.64 -14.22 -8.12
C ILE A 5 4.06 -12.93 -8.84
N GLY A 6 5.35 -12.63 -8.94
CA GLY A 6 5.84 -11.39 -9.57
C GLY A 6 5.51 -10.11 -8.81
N MET A 7 5.00 -10.23 -7.58
CA MET A 7 4.57 -9.13 -6.71
C MET A 7 5.69 -8.72 -5.75
N TRP A 8 5.61 -7.50 -5.23
CA TRP A 8 6.42 -7.07 -4.10
C TRP A 8 5.54 -6.98 -2.87
N ILE A 9 6.06 -7.38 -1.71
CA ILE A 9 5.40 -7.14 -0.42
C ILE A 9 6.08 -5.92 0.19
N ILE A 10 5.28 -4.92 0.53
CA ILE A 10 5.73 -3.73 1.26
C ILE A 10 5.06 -3.68 2.63
N GLN A 11 5.70 -2.99 3.58
CA GLN A 11 5.17 -2.75 4.93
C GLN A 11 5.23 -1.25 5.22
N PRO A 12 4.29 -0.72 6.02
CA PRO A 12 4.38 0.65 6.52
C PRO A 12 5.68 0.87 7.29
N ASP A 13 6.22 2.08 7.18
CA ASP A 13 7.41 2.47 7.94
C ASP A 13 7.03 2.97 9.34
N PHE A 14 7.89 2.66 10.30
CA PHE A 14 7.68 2.97 11.71
C PHE A 14 8.92 3.61 12.30
N ASN A 15 8.70 4.68 13.07
CA ASN A 15 9.76 5.35 13.79
C ASN A 15 10.26 4.52 15.00
N ALA A 16 11.28 5.01 15.69
CA ALA A 16 11.87 4.34 16.87
C ALA A 16 10.88 4.06 18.01
N ASP A 17 9.75 4.80 18.08
CA ASP A 17 8.69 4.62 19.07
C ASP A 17 7.58 3.67 18.60
N GLY A 18 7.71 3.06 17.42
CA GLY A 18 6.73 2.15 16.82
C GLY A 18 5.48 2.86 16.29
N ARG A 19 5.54 4.16 16.03
CA ARG A 19 4.45 4.94 15.40
C ARG A 19 4.68 5.05 13.90
N TRP A 20 3.59 5.14 13.16
CA TRP A 20 3.61 5.36 11.71
C TRP A 20 4.47 6.58 11.37
N GLU A 21 5.45 6.38 10.51
CA GLU A 21 6.25 7.46 9.98
C GLU A 21 5.48 8.14 8.85
N LEU A 22 5.10 9.40 9.07
CA LEU A 22 4.30 10.19 8.13
C LEU A 22 5.16 11.32 7.57
N GLU A 23 5.28 11.35 6.25
CA GLU A 23 5.98 12.39 5.51
C GLU A 23 5.00 13.19 4.65
N VAL A 24 5.21 14.51 4.56
CA VAL A 24 4.49 15.37 3.62
C VAL A 24 5.32 15.50 2.35
N ILE A 25 4.84 14.89 1.27
CA ILE A 25 5.48 14.97 -0.05
C ILE A 25 4.74 15.93 -0.98
N HIS A 26 5.46 16.53 -1.93
CA HIS A 26 4.85 17.33 -2.99
C HIS A 26 4.08 16.41 -3.95
N LEU A 27 2.90 16.84 -4.41
CA LEU A 27 2.07 16.02 -5.31
C LEU A 27 2.77 15.68 -6.63
N ASP A 28 3.59 16.60 -7.15
CA ASP A 28 4.40 16.37 -8.36
C ASP A 28 5.45 15.26 -8.20
N CYS A 29 5.76 14.82 -6.97
CA CYS A 29 6.64 13.68 -6.73
C CYS A 29 5.93 12.33 -6.87
N ILE A 30 4.59 12.33 -6.99
CA ILE A 30 3.80 11.11 -7.17
C ILE A 30 3.82 10.75 -8.65
N LEU A 31 4.54 9.68 -8.99
CA LEU A 31 4.68 9.21 -10.38
C LEU A 31 3.37 8.61 -10.92
N HIS A 32 2.71 7.77 -10.13
CA HIS A 32 1.39 7.20 -10.45
C HIS A 32 0.74 6.64 -9.18
N GLY A 33 -0.56 6.37 -9.25
CA GLY A 33 -1.25 5.55 -8.26
C GLY A 33 -0.93 4.07 -8.45
N ALA A 34 -0.87 3.32 -7.35
CA ALA A 34 -0.77 1.86 -7.39
C ALA A 34 -1.81 1.26 -6.44
N HIS A 35 -2.55 0.26 -6.91
CA HIS A 35 -3.46 -0.48 -6.06
C HIS A 35 -2.68 -1.32 -5.02
N LEU A 36 -2.88 -0.98 -3.74
CA LEU A 36 -2.35 -1.72 -2.61
C LEU A 36 -3.32 -2.84 -2.23
N ILE A 37 -2.94 -4.09 -2.53
CA ILE A 37 -3.73 -5.26 -2.15
C ILE A 37 -3.26 -5.75 -0.78
N PRO A 38 -4.10 -5.81 0.26
CA PRO A 38 -3.68 -6.29 1.57
C PRO A 38 -3.13 -7.72 1.57
N VAL A 39 -2.09 -7.96 2.37
CA VAL A 39 -1.73 -9.33 2.75
C VAL A 39 -2.67 -9.79 3.85
N TYR A 40 -3.60 -10.68 3.52
CA TYR A 40 -4.58 -11.18 4.48
C TYR A 40 -3.96 -12.17 5.46
N GLY A 41 -4.24 -11.98 6.75
CA GLY A 41 -3.93 -12.92 7.81
C GLY A 41 -5.05 -13.95 8.02
N HIS A 42 -4.99 -14.62 9.17
CA HIS A 42 -6.01 -15.59 9.58
C HIS A 42 -7.12 -14.96 10.44
N ASP A 43 -6.91 -13.71 10.86
CA ASP A 43 -7.83 -12.99 11.74
C ASP A 43 -9.04 -12.44 10.98
N ARG A 44 -10.14 -12.27 11.71
CA ARG A 44 -11.33 -11.61 11.19
C ARG A 44 -11.15 -10.10 11.25
N LEU A 45 -11.66 -9.42 10.22
CA LEU A 45 -11.74 -7.96 10.24
C LEU A 45 -12.66 -7.49 11.39
N PRO A 46 -12.29 -6.40 12.09
CA PRO A 46 -13.17 -5.73 13.04
C PRO A 46 -14.49 -5.33 12.37
N MET A 47 -15.59 -5.45 13.11
CA MET A 47 -16.94 -5.22 12.57
C MET A 47 -17.25 -3.73 12.35
N ASP A 48 -16.50 -2.86 13.00
CA ASP A 48 -16.63 -1.40 13.02
C ASP A 48 -15.69 -0.67 12.06
N ILE A 49 -14.93 -1.42 11.25
CA ILE A 49 -13.97 -0.85 10.31
C ILE A 49 -14.65 0.05 9.26
N GLN A 50 -14.09 1.23 9.03
CA GLN A 50 -14.50 2.12 7.96
C GLN A 50 -13.61 1.95 6.74
N HIS A 51 -14.11 2.35 5.56
CA HIS A 51 -13.30 2.37 4.34
C HIS A 51 -12.04 3.24 4.47
N ALA A 52 -12.08 4.28 5.31
CA ALA A 52 -10.92 5.13 5.59
C ALA A 52 -9.81 4.42 6.38
N ASP A 53 -10.12 3.34 7.08
CA ASP A 53 -9.16 2.59 7.89
C ASP A 53 -8.43 1.52 7.08
N SER A 54 -8.82 1.27 5.82
CA SER A 54 -8.34 0.14 5.02
C SER A 54 -6.83 0.14 4.81
N LEU A 55 -6.18 1.31 4.84
CA LEU A 55 -4.72 1.44 4.72
C LEU A 55 -3.98 1.31 6.06
N ASN A 56 -4.68 1.39 7.17
CA ASN A 56 -4.09 1.39 8.51
C ASN A 56 -4.22 0.03 9.22
N ILE A 57 -5.15 -0.82 8.77
CA ILE A 57 -5.46 -2.09 9.46
C ILE A 57 -4.59 -3.26 9.04
N PHE A 58 -3.97 -3.22 7.86
CA PHE A 58 -3.10 -4.30 7.39
C PHE A 58 -1.64 -3.95 7.59
N GLN A 59 -0.86 -4.97 7.94
CA GLN A 59 0.57 -4.83 8.22
C GLN A 59 1.43 -4.84 6.96
N ALA A 60 0.90 -5.33 5.85
CA ALA A 60 1.64 -5.47 4.60
C ALA A 60 0.70 -5.43 3.39
N TYR A 61 1.25 -5.04 2.25
CA TYR A 61 0.53 -4.93 0.98
C TYR A 61 1.33 -5.52 -0.16
N TYR A 62 0.64 -6.20 -1.07
CA TYR A 62 1.16 -6.57 -2.36
C TYR A 62 1.08 -5.40 -3.33
N VAL A 63 2.19 -5.12 -4.00
CA VAL A 63 2.32 -4.10 -5.05
C VAL A 63 2.86 -4.74 -6.31
N ASN A 64 2.27 -4.40 -7.44
CA ASN A 64 2.78 -4.78 -8.75
C ASN A 64 3.03 -3.53 -9.58
N LYS A 65 4.20 -3.47 -10.20
CA LYS A 65 4.54 -2.41 -11.16
C LYS A 65 3.68 -2.43 -12.44
N TYR A 66 2.89 -3.48 -12.66
CA TYR A 66 2.08 -3.68 -13.86
C TYR A 66 0.56 -3.65 -13.64
N ILE A 67 0.09 -3.85 -12.40
CA ILE A 67 -1.36 -4.00 -12.14
C ILE A 67 -2.13 -2.70 -12.39
N ASP A 68 -1.43 -1.56 -12.33
CA ASP A 68 -2.03 -0.24 -12.50
C ASP A 68 -1.52 0.52 -13.73
N HIS A 69 -1.12 -0.19 -14.78
CA HIS A 69 -0.74 0.42 -16.07
C HIS A 69 -1.83 1.37 -16.65
N HIS A 70 -3.09 1.24 -16.21
CA HIS A 70 -4.19 2.11 -16.61
C HIS A 70 -4.61 3.16 -15.55
N ALA A 71 -4.00 3.18 -14.35
CA ALA A 71 -4.24 4.25 -13.39
C ALA A 71 -3.19 5.35 -13.57
N PHE A 72 -3.63 6.44 -14.18
CA PHE A 72 -2.87 7.69 -14.31
C PHE A 72 -1.60 7.54 -15.15
N GLU A 73 -1.80 7.38 -16.46
CA GLU A 73 -0.79 7.69 -17.45
C GLU A 73 -0.37 9.16 -17.29
N VAL A 74 0.83 9.40 -16.75
CA VAL A 74 1.44 10.74 -16.82
C VAL A 74 2.06 10.86 -18.21
N THR A 75 1.25 11.27 -19.18
CA THR A 75 1.77 11.88 -20.41
C THR A 75 2.40 13.21 -20.05
N PHE A 76 3.72 13.30 -20.21
CA PHE A 76 4.50 14.54 -20.16
C PHE A 76 3.96 15.60 -21.12
#